data_AF-A0AAU2U5F0-F1
#
_entry.id   AF-A0AAU2U5F0-F1
#
_cell.length_a   1.000
_cell.length_b   1.000
_cell.length_c   1.000
_cell.angle_alpha   90.00
_cell.angle_beta   90.00
_cell.angle_gamma   90.00
#
_symmetry.space_group_name_H-M   'P 1'
#
loop_
_entity.id
_entity.type
_entity.pdbx_description
1 polymer ?
#
loop_
_entity_poly.entity_id
_entity_poly.type
_entity_poly.pdbx_seq_one_letter_code
_entity_poly.pdbx_strand_id
1 'polypeptide(L)'
;MPARPELIHPNESSTEAAMERSLEALAAVFQAVGPGEHTLSIALQRTDGVQLSHPADLSLATNPMRMAVLDPDDYYTLAMLLVFALEGSTVESAVLIATTAAEPRPGAFGWTVRGGWLHPMDTADVQAAFIPCPGSSAVDREVYPAPVLIRPSSIEEEDGCV
;
A
#
# COMPACT_ATOMS: atom_id res chain seq x y z
N MET A 1 34.06 -7.58 16.99
CA MET A 1 32.75 -8.02 16.47
C MET A 1 31.83 -6.82 16.49
N PRO A 2 31.13 -6.47 15.40
CA PRO A 2 30.09 -5.45 15.50
C PRO A 2 28.95 -5.98 16.37
N ALA A 3 28.38 -5.13 17.21
CA ALA A 3 27.20 -5.46 18.02
C ALA A 3 26.04 -5.83 17.09
N ARG A 4 25.29 -6.89 17.43
CA ARG A 4 24.03 -7.18 16.73
C ARG A 4 23.10 -5.98 16.94
N PRO A 5 22.46 -5.45 15.88
CA PRO A 5 21.42 -4.46 16.03
C PRO A 5 20.36 -4.99 17.00
N GLU A 6 20.00 -4.21 18.01
CA GLU A 6 18.85 -4.52 18.85
C GLU A 6 17.59 -4.53 17.97
N LEU A 7 16.82 -5.62 18.06
CA LEU A 7 15.55 -5.71 17.36
C LEU A 7 14.58 -4.74 18.03
N ILE A 8 14.17 -3.70 17.31
CA ILE A 8 13.11 -2.80 17.75
C ILE A 8 11.81 -3.60 17.74
N HIS A 9 11.18 -3.73 18.91
CA HIS A 9 9.88 -4.36 19.05
C HIS A 9 8.81 -3.28 19.20
N PRO A 10 7.80 -3.25 18.33
CA PRO A 10 6.70 -2.31 18.46
C PRO A 10 5.91 -2.59 19.74
N ASN A 11 5.42 -1.52 20.36
CA ASN A 11 4.45 -1.60 21.44
C ASN A 11 3.12 -2.17 20.89
N GLU A 12 2.44 -3.01 21.67
CA GLU A 12 1.13 -3.59 21.34
C GLU A 12 0.10 -2.52 20.92
N SER A 13 0.01 -1.41 21.65
CA SER A 13 -0.89 -0.29 21.31
C SER A 13 -0.54 0.40 19.98
N SER A 14 0.74 0.44 19.61
CA SER A 14 1.17 0.96 18.29
C SER A 14 0.70 0.04 17.17
N THR A 15 0.81 -1.28 17.41
CA THR A 15 0.37 -2.31 16.48
C THR A 15 -1.15 -2.28 16.29
N GLU A 16 -1.93 -2.19 17.37
CA GLU A 16 -3.39 -2.11 17.31
C GLU A 16 -3.85 -0.87 16.52
N ALA A 17 -3.29 0.31 16.82
CA ALA A 17 -3.58 1.53 16.08
C ALA A 17 -3.13 1.44 14.60
N ALA A 18 -2.09 0.67 14.29
CA ALA A 18 -1.68 0.41 12.90
C ALA A 18 -2.61 -0.58 12.19
N MET A 19 -3.21 -1.53 12.90
CA MET A 19 -4.25 -2.43 12.36
C MET A 19 -5.52 -1.65 11.98
N GLU A 20 -5.96 -0.72 12.83
CA GLU A 20 -7.09 0.14 12.49
C GLU A 20 -6.78 1.02 11.27
N ARG A 21 -5.61 1.68 11.27
CA ARG A 21 -5.16 2.50 10.13
C ARG A 21 -5.00 1.70 8.85
N SER A 22 -4.62 0.42 8.91
CA SER A 22 -4.47 -0.40 7.70
C SER A 22 -5.83 -0.70 7.06
N LEU A 23 -6.86 -0.95 7.86
CA LEU A 23 -8.24 -1.12 7.38
C LEU A 23 -8.75 0.18 6.75
N GLU A 24 -8.53 1.33 7.39
CA GLU A 24 -8.88 2.65 6.84
C GLU A 24 -8.15 2.92 5.52
N ALA A 25 -6.85 2.64 5.47
CA ALA A 25 -6.02 2.84 4.30
C ALA A 25 -6.47 1.96 3.13
N LEU A 26 -6.75 0.67 3.36
CA LEU A 26 -7.26 -0.23 2.33
C LEU A 26 -8.63 0.22 1.82
N ALA A 27 -9.53 0.62 2.72
CA ALA A 27 -10.83 1.17 2.31
C ALA A 27 -10.68 2.42 1.43
N ALA A 28 -9.77 3.33 1.78
CA ALA A 28 -9.49 4.53 0.98
C ALA A 28 -8.87 4.18 -0.39
N VAL A 29 -7.94 3.23 -0.44
CA VAL A 29 -7.36 2.71 -1.69
C VAL A 29 -8.45 2.12 -2.58
N PHE A 30 -9.31 1.26 -2.05
CA PHE A 30 -10.37 0.63 -2.83
C PHE A 30 -11.38 1.64 -3.38
N GLN A 31 -11.68 2.70 -2.63
CA GLN A 31 -12.52 3.79 -3.11
C GLN A 31 -11.82 4.60 -4.22
N ALA A 32 -10.50 4.82 -4.08
CA ALA A 32 -9.70 5.59 -5.04
C ALA A 32 -9.51 4.87 -6.38
N VAL A 33 -9.28 3.54 -6.37
CA VAL A 33 -9.05 2.76 -7.61
C VAL A 33 -10.34 2.37 -8.32
N GLY A 34 -11.47 2.38 -7.61
CA GLY A 34 -12.78 2.06 -8.17
C GLY A 34 -13.01 0.56 -8.43
N PRO A 35 -14.17 0.19 -9.00
CA PRO A 35 -14.48 -1.20 -9.32
C PRO A 35 -13.57 -1.76 -10.41
N GLY A 36 -13.37 -3.08 -10.40
CA GLY A 36 -12.57 -3.79 -11.38
C GLY A 36 -11.71 -4.88 -10.76
N GLU A 37 -10.98 -5.59 -11.61
CA GLU A 37 -9.91 -6.49 -11.19
C GLU A 37 -8.63 -5.69 -10.98
N HIS A 38 -8.00 -5.91 -9.84
CA HIS A 38 -6.81 -5.18 -9.41
C HIS A 38 -5.81 -6.14 -8.78
N THR A 39 -4.53 -5.86 -8.99
CA THR A 39 -3.46 -6.42 -8.17
C THR A 39 -2.98 -5.31 -7.25
N LEU A 40 -3.04 -5.53 -5.94
CA LEU A 40 -2.30 -4.71 -4.98
C LEU A 40 -0.92 -5.33 -4.76
N SER A 41 0.12 -4.52 -4.73
CA SER A 41 1.48 -4.95 -4.43
C SER A 41 2.06 -4.04 -3.37
N ILE A 42 2.51 -4.61 -2.27
CA ILE A 42 3.27 -3.88 -1.25
C ILE A 42 4.74 -4.29 -1.33
N ALA A 43 5.63 -3.31 -1.21
CA ALA A 43 7.05 -3.54 -1.02
C ALA A 43 7.54 -2.68 0.14
N LEU A 44 8.33 -3.26 1.05
CA LEU A 44 8.91 -2.55 2.17
C LEU A 44 10.36 -2.96 2.41
N GLN A 45 11.13 -2.02 2.92
CA GLN A 45 12.49 -2.22 3.40
C GLN A 45 12.47 -2.12 4.91
N ARG A 46 12.89 -3.19 5.59
CA ARG A 46 13.02 -3.23 7.04
C ARG A 46 14.30 -2.53 7.47
N THR A 47 14.32 -2.07 8.72
CA THR A 47 15.49 -1.40 9.33
C THR A 47 16.73 -2.31 9.46
N ASP A 48 16.57 -3.63 9.33
CA ASP A 48 17.66 -4.60 9.24
C ASP A 48 18.18 -4.82 7.80
N GLY A 49 17.68 -4.05 6.83
CA GLY A 49 18.04 -4.11 5.42
C GLY A 49 17.31 -5.20 4.61
N VAL A 50 16.42 -5.98 5.23
CA VAL A 50 15.63 -6.99 4.52
C VAL A 50 14.52 -6.32 3.71
N GLN A 51 14.44 -6.66 2.42
CA GLN A 51 13.34 -6.24 1.55
C GLN A 51 12.28 -7.34 1.52
N LEU A 52 11.01 -6.94 1.68
CA LEU A 52 9.85 -7.81 1.58
C LEU A 52 8.90 -7.23 0.54
N SER A 53 8.32 -8.08 -0.29
CA SER A 53 7.30 -7.68 -1.26
C SER A 53 6.26 -8.76 -1.43
N HIS A 54 4.99 -8.38 -1.55
CA HIS A 54 3.90 -9.33 -1.76
C HIS A 54 2.79 -8.74 -2.64
N PRO A 55 2.35 -9.44 -3.71
CA PRO A 55 1.15 -9.10 -4.45
C PRO A 55 -0.11 -9.77 -3.86
N ALA A 56 -1.27 -9.20 -4.10
CA ALA A 56 -2.57 -9.83 -3.87
C ALA A 56 -3.57 -9.41 -4.96
N ASP A 57 -4.24 -10.39 -5.57
CA ASP A 57 -5.24 -10.17 -6.62
C ASP A 57 -6.65 -10.06 -6.02
N LEU A 58 -7.36 -9.02 -6.46
CA LEU A 58 -8.63 -8.59 -5.90
C LEU A 58 -9.61 -8.25 -7.02
N SER A 59 -10.89 -8.51 -6.79
CA SER A 59 -11.99 -8.00 -7.60
C SER A 59 -12.89 -7.11 -6.75
N LEU A 60 -13.07 -5.88 -7.20
CA LEU A 60 -13.89 -4.86 -6.55
C LEU A 60 -15.19 -4.66 -7.36
N ALA A 61 -16.33 -4.89 -6.72
CA ALA A 61 -17.64 -4.64 -7.31
C ALA A 61 -18.35 -3.50 -6.58
N THR A 62 -19.11 -2.69 -7.34
CA THR A 62 -19.96 -1.63 -6.78
C THR A 62 -21.36 -2.12 -6.44
N ASN A 63 -21.92 -1.56 -5.36
CA ASN A 63 -23.32 -1.63 -4.96
C ASN A 63 -23.87 -3.01 -4.51
N PRO A 64 -23.69 -3.41 -3.23
CA PRO A 64 -22.81 -2.78 -2.23
C PRO A 64 -21.34 -2.98 -2.60
N MET A 65 -20.44 -2.17 -2.03
CA MET A 65 -19.00 -2.38 -2.22
C MET A 65 -18.64 -3.79 -1.72
N ARG A 66 -18.23 -4.64 -2.65
CA ARG A 66 -17.84 -6.04 -2.38
C ARG A 66 -16.43 -6.26 -2.88
N MET A 67 -15.64 -6.92 -2.06
CA MET A 67 -14.30 -7.38 -2.40
C MET A 67 -14.34 -8.90 -2.48
N ALA A 68 -13.85 -9.44 -3.59
CA ALA A 68 -13.47 -10.83 -3.70
C ALA A 68 -11.94 -10.89 -3.77
N VAL A 69 -11.35 -11.72 -2.91
CA VAL A 69 -9.92 -11.99 -2.91
C VAL A 69 -9.71 -13.30 -3.65
N LEU A 70 -8.75 -13.35 -4.58
CA LEU A 70 -8.45 -14.59 -5.30
C LEU A 70 -7.75 -15.61 -4.38
N ASP A 71 -6.77 -15.14 -3.61
CA ASP A 71 -6.06 -15.92 -2.59
C ASP A 71 -6.10 -15.20 -1.22
N PRO A 72 -6.84 -15.72 -0.23
CA PRO A 72 -6.91 -15.13 1.11
C PRO A 72 -5.55 -15.00 1.80
N ASP A 73 -4.64 -15.96 1.62
CA ASP A 73 -3.34 -15.97 2.29
C ASP A 73 -2.44 -14.85 1.75
N ASP A 74 -2.52 -14.58 0.44
CA ASP A 74 -1.83 -13.46 -0.19
C ASP A 74 -2.35 -12.12 0.35
N TYR A 75 -3.67 -11.98 0.46
CA TYR A 75 -4.27 -10.78 1.04
C TYR A 75 -3.90 -10.59 2.51
N TYR A 76 -3.92 -11.64 3.33
CA TYR A 76 -3.50 -11.54 4.72
C TYR A 76 -2.03 -11.15 4.85
N THR A 77 -1.17 -11.69 4.00
CA THR A 77 0.25 -11.33 3.96
C THR A 77 0.42 -9.86 3.59
N LEU A 78 -0.25 -9.39 2.55
CA LEU A 78 -0.24 -7.98 2.14
C LEU A 78 -0.75 -7.06 3.25
N ALA A 79 -1.89 -7.38 3.87
CA ALA A 79 -2.48 -6.59 4.94
C ALA A 79 -1.55 -6.53 6.16
N MET A 80 -0.90 -7.64 6.51
CA MET A 80 0.08 -7.71 7.60
C MET A 80 1.32 -6.84 7.30
N LEU A 81 1.85 -6.88 6.08
CA LEU A 81 2.96 -6.00 5.68
C LEU A 81 2.55 -4.52 5.71
N LEU A 82 1.30 -4.20 5.38
CA LEU A 82 0.78 -2.83 5.46
C LEU A 82 0.70 -2.36 6.92
N VAL A 83 0.28 -3.23 7.85
CA VAL A 83 0.31 -2.91 9.29
C VAL A 83 1.73 -2.56 9.74
N PHE A 84 2.73 -3.36 9.39
CA PHE A 84 4.13 -3.05 9.73
C PHE A 84 4.61 -1.74 9.11
N ALA A 85 4.23 -1.47 7.87
CA ALA A 85 4.59 -0.22 7.20
C ALA A 85 3.97 1.01 7.88
N LEU A 86 2.71 0.93 8.30
CA LEU A 86 1.99 2.03 8.96
C LEU A 86 2.40 2.21 10.43
N GLU A 87 2.85 1.14 11.09
CA GLU A 87 3.45 1.18 12.42
C GLU A 87 4.83 1.87 12.38
N GLY A 88 5.69 1.48 11.43
CA GLY A 88 6.89 2.24 11.04
C GLY A 88 8.14 2.05 11.93
N SER A 89 8.07 1.38 13.08
CA SER A 89 9.24 1.19 13.96
C SER A 89 10.29 0.22 13.41
N THR A 90 9.86 -0.69 12.53
CA THR A 90 10.71 -1.72 11.92
C THR A 90 10.88 -1.56 10.40
N VAL A 91 10.31 -0.48 9.84
CA VAL A 91 10.27 -0.23 8.40
C VAL A 91 10.93 1.11 8.08
N GLU A 92 11.94 1.08 7.22
CA GLU A 92 12.66 2.26 6.73
C GLU A 92 11.89 2.95 5.59
N SER A 93 11.36 2.15 4.65
CA SER A 93 10.54 2.65 3.54
C SER A 93 9.51 1.61 3.14
N ALA A 94 8.35 2.07 2.66
CA ALA A 94 7.34 1.20 2.08
C ALA A 94 6.56 1.91 0.98
N VAL A 95 6.14 1.13 -0.01
CA VAL A 95 5.32 1.53 -1.13
C VAL A 95 4.18 0.54 -1.33
N LEU A 96 3.01 1.07 -1.67
CA LEU A 96 1.84 0.31 -2.08
C LEU A 96 1.47 0.73 -3.49
N ILE A 97 1.33 -0.25 -4.38
CA ILE A 97 0.98 -0.03 -5.78
C ILE A 97 -0.33 -0.78 -6.05
N ALA A 98 -1.27 -0.12 -6.71
CA ALA A 98 -2.45 -0.76 -7.27
C ALA A 98 -2.31 -0.77 -8.79
N THR A 99 -2.49 -1.93 -9.41
CA THR A 99 -2.56 -2.07 -10.87
C THR A 99 -3.91 -2.62 -11.29
N THR A 100 -4.57 -1.98 -12.23
CA THR A 100 -5.84 -2.45 -12.79
C THR A 100 -5.58 -3.53 -13.85
N ALA A 101 -6.43 -4.53 -13.98
CA ALA A 101 -6.34 -5.51 -15.08
C ALA A 101 -6.88 -4.98 -16.43
N ALA A 102 -7.10 -3.66 -16.57
CA ALA A 102 -7.71 -3.08 -17.76
C ALA A 102 -6.84 -3.25 -19.01
N GLU A 103 -7.32 -4.00 -20.00
CA GLU A 103 -6.72 -4.07 -21.33
C GLU A 103 -7.14 -2.85 -22.19
N PRO A 104 -6.29 -2.38 -23.12
CA PRO A 104 -4.97 -2.91 -23.49
C PRO A 104 -3.81 -2.40 -22.62
N ARG A 105 -4.05 -1.46 -21.70
CA ARG A 105 -3.01 -0.82 -20.87
C ARG A 105 -3.45 -0.74 -19.42
N PRO A 106 -2.96 -1.66 -18.58
CA PRO A 106 -3.16 -1.62 -17.14
C PRO A 106 -2.78 -0.25 -16.57
N GLY A 107 -3.71 0.39 -15.88
CA GLY A 107 -3.42 1.59 -15.08
C GLY A 107 -2.68 1.21 -13.80
N ALA A 108 -1.77 2.08 -13.35
CA ALA A 108 -1.07 1.92 -12.08
C ALA A 108 -1.14 3.21 -11.24
N PHE A 109 -1.40 3.03 -9.94
CA PHE A 109 -1.38 4.07 -8.91
C PHE A 109 -0.40 3.67 -7.82
N GLY A 110 0.41 4.61 -7.32
CA GLY A 110 1.40 4.34 -6.28
C GLY A 110 1.29 5.28 -5.09
N TRP A 111 1.43 4.73 -3.91
CA TRP A 111 1.51 5.45 -2.65
C TRP A 111 2.75 5.02 -1.87
N THR A 112 3.38 5.98 -1.21
CA THR A 112 4.47 5.75 -0.26
C THR A 112 3.95 5.91 1.16
N VAL A 113 4.42 5.07 2.07
CA VAL A 113 4.05 5.18 3.48
C VAL A 113 4.93 6.22 4.17
N ARG A 114 4.31 7.26 4.74
CA ARG A 114 4.99 8.32 5.50
C ARG A 114 4.10 8.74 6.67
N GLY A 115 4.71 8.98 7.83
CA GLY A 115 3.96 9.42 9.03
C GLY A 115 2.83 8.47 9.43
N GLY A 116 2.95 7.18 9.08
CA GLY A 116 1.92 6.19 9.36
C GLY A 116 0.66 6.29 8.50
N TRP A 117 0.78 6.87 7.29
CA TRP A 117 -0.29 6.95 6.29
C TRP A 117 0.24 6.80 4.86
N LEU A 118 -0.66 6.62 3.90
CA LEU A 118 -0.37 6.50 2.47
C LEU A 118 -0.41 7.87 1.78
N HIS A 119 0.68 8.23 1.12
CA HIS A 119 0.82 9.48 0.36
C HIS A 119 1.06 9.19 -1.12
N PRO A 120 0.44 9.93 -2.05
CA PRO A 120 0.70 9.76 -3.48
C PRO A 120 2.20 9.83 -3.80
N MET A 121 2.66 8.90 -4.64
CA MET A 121 4.00 8.94 -5.21
C MET A 121 4.04 9.81 -6.47
N ASP A 122 5.23 10.28 -6.82
CA ASP A 122 5.47 10.84 -8.14
C ASP A 122 5.27 9.74 -9.20
N THR A 123 4.59 10.07 -10.29
CA THR A 123 4.39 9.15 -11.42
C THR A 123 5.71 8.65 -12.01
N ALA A 124 6.78 9.43 -11.96
CA ALA A 124 8.11 9.01 -12.41
C ALA A 124 8.69 7.90 -11.53
N ASP A 125 8.48 7.97 -10.21
CA ASP A 125 8.93 6.94 -9.26
C ASP A 125 8.14 5.64 -9.47
N VAL A 126 6.83 5.76 -9.69
CA VAL A 126 5.97 4.60 -9.99
C VAL A 126 6.34 3.98 -11.33
N GLN A 127 6.63 4.80 -12.36
CA GLN A 127 7.10 4.32 -13.66
C GLN A 127 8.44 3.59 -13.53
N ALA A 128 9.36 4.10 -12.71
CA ALA A 128 10.66 3.49 -12.48
C ALA A 128 10.54 2.08 -11.87
N ALA A 129 9.55 1.85 -11.01
CA ALA A 129 9.28 0.54 -10.41
C ALA A 129 8.85 -0.53 -11.43
N PHE A 130 8.38 -0.12 -12.61
CA PHE A 130 7.96 -1.03 -13.68
C PHE A 130 8.99 -1.21 -14.78
N ILE A 131 10.19 -0.64 -14.64
CA ILE A 131 11.26 -0.86 -15.61
C ILE A 131 11.64 -2.35 -15.56
N PRO A 132 11.47 -3.11 -16.66
CA PRO A 132 11.79 -4.52 -16.68
C PRO A 132 13.29 -4.73 -16.45
N CYS A 133 13.63 -5.80 -15.75
CA CYS A 133 15.00 -6.29 -15.74
C CYS A 133 15.45 -6.60 -17.18
N PRO A 134 16.73 -6.38 -17.53
CA PRO A 134 17.23 -6.73 -18.85
C PRO A 134 16.90 -8.18 -19.21
N GLY A 135 16.16 -8.38 -20.30
CA GLY A 135 15.74 -9.70 -20.78
C GLY A 135 14.33 -10.15 -20.37
N SER A 136 13.58 -9.36 -19.60
CA SER A 136 12.14 -9.60 -19.37
C SER A 136 11.27 -8.70 -20.26
N SER A 137 10.11 -9.24 -20.68
CA SER A 137 9.08 -8.42 -21.31
C SER A 137 8.29 -7.71 -20.22
N ALA A 138 8.28 -6.38 -20.23
CA ALA A 138 7.32 -5.62 -19.42
C ALA A 138 5.98 -5.54 -20.15
N VAL A 139 4.90 -5.63 -19.38
CA VAL A 139 3.60 -5.13 -19.81
C VAL A 139 3.68 -3.61 -19.77
N ASP A 140 3.34 -2.94 -20.87
CA ASP A 140 3.24 -1.48 -20.91
C ASP A 140 2.10 -1.05 -19.97
N ARG A 141 2.43 -0.27 -18.94
CA ARG A 141 1.46 0.20 -17.93
C ARG A 141 1.36 1.70 -18.02
N GLU A 142 0.13 2.20 -17.99
CA GLU A 142 -0.10 3.64 -17.88
C GLU A 142 -0.07 4.03 -16.40
N VAL A 143 0.88 4.87 -16.04
CA VAL A 143 0.97 5.39 -14.67
C VAL A 143 0.12 6.63 -14.54
N TYR A 144 -0.76 6.62 -13.54
CA TYR A 144 -1.66 7.72 -13.24
C TYR A 144 -1.27 8.37 -11.91
N PRO A 145 -1.47 9.70 -11.77
CA PRO A 145 -1.34 10.35 -10.46
C PRO A 145 -2.27 9.66 -9.45
N ALA A 146 -1.70 9.21 -8.34
CA ALA A 146 -2.48 8.54 -7.30
C ALA A 146 -3.35 9.56 -6.56
N PRO A 147 -4.64 9.27 -6.32
CA PRO A 147 -5.50 10.13 -5.51
C PRO A 147 -4.95 10.31 -4.09
N VAL A 148 -5.12 11.52 -3.54
CA VAL A 148 -4.83 11.79 -2.13
C VAL A 148 -5.85 11.03 -1.28
N LEU A 149 -5.36 10.16 -0.39
CA LEU A 149 -6.20 9.38 0.50
C LEU A 149 -6.46 10.17 1.78
N ILE A 150 -7.71 10.54 2.02
CA ILE A 150 -8.12 11.23 3.23
C ILE A 150 -8.12 10.23 4.38
N ARG A 151 -7.39 10.53 5.44
CA ARG A 151 -7.43 9.74 6.68
C ARG A 151 -8.72 10.08 7.44
N PRO A 152 -9.59 9.10 7.75
CA PRO A 152 -10.88 9.36 8.40
C PRO A 152 -10.78 10.12 9.73
N SER A 153 -9.80 9.80 10.56
CA SER A 153 -9.54 10.46 11.86
C SER A 153 -9.07 11.91 11.77
N SER A 154 -8.81 12.44 10.57
CA SER A 154 -8.43 13.85 10.36
C SER A 154 -9.64 14.79 10.24
N ILE A 155 -10.85 14.24 10.12
CA ILE A 155 -12.07 15.02 9.90
C ILE A 155 -12.57 15.68 11.21
N GLU A 156 -11.94 15.40 12.35
CA GLU A 156 -12.37 15.90 13.67
C GLU A 156 -11.69 17.22 14.13
N GLU A 157 -10.82 17.87 13.34
CA GLU A 157 -10.13 19.12 13.75
C GLU A 157 -10.47 20.40 12.94
N GLU A 158 -11.51 20.40 12.11
CA GLU A 158 -12.02 21.62 11.44
C GLU A 158 -13.53 21.85 11.68
N ASP A 159 -13.97 21.88 12.95
CA ASP A 159 -15.29 22.46 13.31
C ASP A 159 -15.20 23.25 14.63
N GLY A 160 -14.23 24.16 14.68
CA GLY A 160 -13.93 25.01 15.84
C GLY A 160 -13.69 26.46 15.45
N CYS A 161 -14.48 27.01 14.53
CA CYS A 161 -14.53 28.44 14.25
C CYS A 161 -15.94 28.87 13.81
N VAL A 162 -16.84 29.09 14.77
CA VAL A 162 -17.79 30.22 14.80
C VAL A 162 -18.06 30.61 16.25
#